data_AF-A0A3Q3DLS1-F1
#
_entry.id   AF-A0A3Q3DLS1-F1
#
_cell.length_a   1.000
_cell.length_b   1.000
_cell.length_c   1.000
_cell.angle_alpha   90.00
_cell.angle_beta   90.00
_cell.angle_gamma   90.00
#
_symmetry.space_group_name_H-M   'P 1'
#
loop_
_entity.id
_entity.type
_entity.pdbx_description
1 polymer ?
#
loop_
_entity_poly.entity_id
_entity_poly.type
_entity_poly.pdbx_seq_one_letter_code
_entity_poly.pdbx_strand_id
1 'polypeptide(L)'
;ANMSRTDEVHRITENVYKVRRTHTHISVRVALTRQLTTTRVFSPQSIMEQFNPCLRNFVAMGKSYEKALTSVTSAAKGYFHALVQMGEVASDSQGAKELGEVLFQMAEVHRRIQIQLEEMLKSFHNELLTELEKKVQMDRHSVLRDTLPVV
;
A
#
# COMPACT_ATOMS: atom_id res chain seq x y z
N ALA A 1 18.89 25.90 -21.38
CA ALA A 1 19.16 25.61 -19.96
C ALA A 1 19.04 24.11 -19.78
N ASN A 2 20.17 23.42 -19.60
CA ASN A 2 20.18 21.96 -19.40
C ASN A 2 19.69 21.67 -17.98
N MET A 3 18.52 21.05 -17.89
CA MET A 3 18.03 20.50 -16.64
C MET A 3 18.94 19.34 -16.22
N SER A 4 19.34 19.29 -14.95
CA SER A 4 20.07 18.15 -14.43
C SER A 4 19.16 16.92 -14.41
N ARG A 5 19.74 15.74 -14.64
CA ARG A 5 19.04 14.44 -14.56
C ARG A 5 18.31 14.26 -13.22
N THR A 6 18.76 14.93 -12.16
CA THR A 6 18.14 14.96 -10.83
C THR A 6 16.88 15.85 -10.78
N ASP A 7 16.88 16.99 -11.49
CA ASP A 7 15.74 17.92 -11.55
C ASP A 7 14.58 17.33 -12.35
N GLU A 8 14.88 16.54 -13.38
CA GLU A 8 13.87 15.83 -14.17
C GLU A 8 13.19 14.73 -13.35
N VAL A 9 13.95 13.97 -12.55
CA VAL A 9 13.41 12.97 -11.63
C VAL A 9 12.59 13.63 -10.52
N HIS A 10 13.02 14.77 -9.98
CA HIS A 10 12.27 15.51 -8.96
C HIS A 10 10.95 16.07 -9.53
N ARG A 11 10.95 16.59 -10.77
CA ARG A 11 9.74 17.09 -11.44
C ARG A 11 8.76 15.98 -11.80
N ILE A 12 9.25 14.80 -12.19
CA ILE A 12 8.42 13.61 -12.46
C ILE A 12 7.81 13.09 -11.15
N THR A 13 8.57 13.09 -10.05
CA THR A 13 8.10 12.61 -8.74
C THR A 13 7.10 13.59 -8.11
N GLU A 14 7.34 14.91 -8.19
CA GLU A 14 6.39 15.92 -7.69
C GLU A 14 5.08 15.95 -8.49
N ASN A 15 5.11 15.74 -9.81
CA ASN A 15 3.90 15.69 -10.64
C ASN A 15 3.03 14.47 -10.32
N VAL A 16 3.62 13.34 -9.92
CA VAL A 16 2.88 12.14 -9.49
C VAL A 16 2.18 12.34 -8.14
N TYR A 17 2.75 13.13 -7.22
CA TYR A 17 2.16 13.39 -5.91
C TYR A 17 1.17 14.57 -5.90
N LYS A 18 1.40 15.64 -6.67
CA LYS A 18 0.51 16.83 -6.70
C LYS A 18 -0.76 16.60 -7.51
N VAL A 19 -0.76 15.78 -8.57
CA VAL A 19 -1.98 15.44 -9.35
C VAL A 19 -2.92 14.48 -8.60
N ARG A 20 -2.49 13.92 -7.45
CA ARG A 20 -3.14 12.78 -6.80
C ARG A 20 -3.80 13.06 -5.45
N ARG A 21 -3.95 14.33 -5.06
CA ARG A 21 -4.69 14.70 -3.82
C ARG A 21 -6.01 15.45 -4.04
N THR A 22 -6.24 16.07 -5.19
CA THR A 22 -7.51 16.78 -5.47
C THR A 22 -8.36 16.11 -6.53
N HIS A 23 -7.83 15.13 -7.27
CA HIS A 23 -8.54 14.46 -8.37
C HIS A 23 -8.92 13.00 -8.09
N THR A 24 -8.52 12.42 -6.96
CA THR A 24 -8.66 10.97 -6.71
C THR A 24 -10.02 10.58 -6.15
N HIS A 25 -10.64 11.43 -5.32
CA HIS A 25 -11.96 11.12 -4.75
C HIS A 25 -13.10 11.27 -5.77
N ILE A 26 -12.97 12.22 -6.71
CA ILE A 26 -13.92 12.42 -7.80
C ILE A 26 -13.61 11.48 -8.96
N SER A 27 -12.34 11.25 -9.34
CA SER A 27 -12.04 10.32 -10.44
C SER A 27 -12.34 8.86 -10.11
N VAL A 28 -12.20 8.38 -8.87
CA VAL A 28 -12.59 7.00 -8.54
C VAL A 28 -14.11 6.85 -8.59
N ARG A 29 -14.87 7.80 -8.05
CA ARG A 29 -16.35 7.78 -8.13
C ARG A 29 -16.84 7.97 -9.57
N VAL A 30 -16.30 8.92 -10.32
CA VAL A 30 -16.66 9.15 -11.73
C VAL A 30 -16.17 8.00 -12.61
N ALA A 31 -15.01 7.38 -12.36
CA ALA A 31 -14.60 6.18 -13.10
C ALA A 31 -15.50 4.98 -12.79
N LEU A 32 -15.92 4.81 -11.53
CA LEU A 32 -16.84 3.75 -11.12
C LEU A 32 -18.27 3.99 -11.62
N THR A 33 -18.74 5.24 -11.62
CA THR A 33 -20.07 5.63 -12.15
C THR A 33 -20.09 5.65 -13.68
N ARG A 34 -18.99 6.01 -14.34
CA ARG A 34 -18.84 6.00 -15.81
C ARG A 34 -18.54 4.60 -16.36
N GLN A 35 -18.06 3.66 -15.52
CA GLN A 35 -18.06 2.22 -15.82
C GLN A 35 -19.47 1.61 -15.79
N LEU A 36 -20.41 2.19 -15.02
CA LEU A 36 -21.79 1.67 -14.94
C LEU A 36 -22.70 2.14 -16.09
N THR A 37 -22.35 3.22 -16.81
CA THR A 37 -23.15 3.76 -17.94
C THR A 37 -22.61 3.44 -19.35
N THR A 38 -21.44 2.79 -19.49
CA THR A 38 -20.92 2.32 -20.80
C THR A 38 -21.23 0.84 -20.98
N THR A 39 -22.50 0.54 -21.24
CA THR A 39 -23.01 -0.78 -21.57
C THR A 39 -22.69 -1.16 -23.02
N ARG A 40 -21.42 -1.15 -23.48
CA ARG A 40 -21.13 -1.56 -24.87
C ARG A 40 -19.75 -2.11 -25.29
N VAL A 41 -18.79 -2.42 -24.40
CA VAL A 41 -17.49 -3.00 -24.88
C VAL A 41 -16.97 -4.22 -24.09
N PHE A 42 -17.61 -4.65 -23.02
CA PHE A 42 -17.27 -5.95 -22.41
C PHE A 42 -18.43 -6.91 -22.62
N SER A 43 -18.18 -8.03 -23.30
CA SER A 43 -19.13 -9.15 -23.26
C SER A 43 -19.21 -9.65 -21.81
N PRO A 44 -20.39 -10.04 -21.30
CA PRO A 44 -20.50 -10.64 -19.97
C PRO A 44 -19.52 -11.81 -19.76
N GLN A 45 -19.21 -12.55 -20.84
CA GLN A 45 -18.19 -13.60 -20.83
C GLN A 45 -16.78 -13.07 -20.51
N SER A 46 -16.32 -11.95 -21.09
CA SER A 46 -14.94 -11.48 -20.86
C SER A 46 -14.69 -10.95 -19.44
N ILE A 47 -15.72 -10.40 -18.79
CA ILE A 47 -15.65 -9.99 -17.38
C ILE A 47 -15.51 -11.21 -16.48
N MET A 48 -16.34 -12.23 -16.72
CA MET A 48 -16.32 -13.45 -15.91
C MET A 48 -15.10 -14.32 -16.13
N GLU A 49 -14.65 -14.46 -17.38
CA GLU A 49 -13.60 -15.42 -17.77
C GLU A 49 -12.19 -14.83 -17.71
N GLN A 50 -12.01 -13.51 -17.81
CA GLN A 50 -10.68 -12.89 -17.87
C GLN A 50 -10.44 -11.90 -16.74
N PHE A 51 -11.39 -10.97 -16.51
CA PHE A 51 -11.20 -9.92 -15.51
C PHE A 51 -11.25 -10.47 -14.08
N ASN A 52 -12.22 -11.33 -13.76
CA ASN A 52 -12.38 -11.88 -12.40
C ASN A 52 -11.23 -12.81 -11.96
N PRO A 53 -10.71 -13.73 -12.81
CA PRO A 53 -9.50 -14.48 -12.49
C PRO A 53 -8.26 -13.58 -12.35
N CYS A 54 -8.11 -12.56 -13.20
CA CYS A 54 -7.01 -11.60 -13.12
C CYS A 54 -7.07 -10.80 -11.80
N LEU A 55 -8.26 -10.35 -11.40
CA LEU A 55 -8.47 -9.61 -10.16
C LEU A 55 -8.17 -10.48 -8.92
N ARG A 56 -8.51 -11.77 -8.94
CA ARG A 56 -8.12 -12.73 -7.89
C ARG A 56 -6.61 -12.88 -7.78
N ASN A 57 -5.93 -13.02 -8.91
CA ASN A 57 -4.48 -13.10 -8.92
C ASN A 57 -3.85 -11.80 -8.40
N PHE A 58 -4.40 -10.65 -8.78
CA PHE A 58 -3.96 -9.35 -8.27
C PHE A 58 -4.13 -9.23 -6.75
N VAL A 59 -5.27 -9.65 -6.19
CA VAL A 59 -5.48 -9.71 -4.73
C VAL A 59 -4.46 -10.63 -4.06
N ALA A 60 -4.16 -11.80 -4.63
CA ALA A 60 -3.16 -12.72 -4.11
C ALA A 60 -1.74 -12.12 -4.11
N MET A 61 -1.39 -11.37 -5.15
CA MET A 61 -0.14 -10.60 -5.21
C MET A 61 -0.13 -9.50 -4.14
N GLY A 62 -1.25 -8.80 -3.94
CA GLY A 62 -1.39 -7.79 -2.89
C GLY A 62 -1.18 -8.34 -1.49
N LYS A 63 -1.73 -9.52 -1.18
CA LYS A 63 -1.47 -10.23 0.09
C LYS A 63 -0.01 -10.65 0.26
N SER A 64 0.62 -11.13 -0.80
CA SER A 64 2.05 -11.46 -0.79
C SER A 64 2.90 -10.23 -0.50
N TYR A 65 2.54 -9.07 -1.06
CA TYR A 65 3.20 -7.80 -0.80
C TYR A 65 3.04 -7.34 0.66
N GLU A 66 1.82 -7.40 1.20
CA GLU A 66 1.54 -7.10 2.61
C GLU A 66 2.38 -7.96 3.56
N LYS A 67 2.48 -9.27 3.28
CA LYS A 67 3.28 -10.21 4.06
C LYS A 67 4.77 -9.85 4.02
N ALA A 68 5.30 -9.46 2.86
CA ALA A 68 6.69 -9.03 2.73
C ALA A 68 6.98 -7.77 3.56
N LEU A 69 6.10 -6.78 3.50
CA LEU A 69 6.23 -5.55 4.30
C LEU A 69 6.11 -5.81 5.82
N THR A 70 5.28 -6.77 6.23
CA THR A 70 5.19 -7.23 7.62
C THR A 70 6.50 -7.89 8.09
N SER A 71 7.15 -8.65 7.21
CA SER A 71 8.48 -9.23 7.48
C SER A 71 9.54 -8.15 7.66
N VAL A 72 9.55 -7.14 6.79
CA VAL A 72 10.46 -5.98 6.90
C VAL A 72 10.25 -5.26 8.24
N THR A 73 9.00 -5.01 8.62
CA THR A 73 8.63 -4.44 9.94
C THR A 73 9.19 -5.27 11.09
N SER A 74 9.13 -6.61 10.98
CA SER A 74 9.63 -7.51 12.01
C SER A 74 11.16 -7.46 12.12
N ALA A 75 11.88 -7.40 11.00
CA ALA A 75 13.33 -7.23 10.98
C ALA A 75 13.76 -5.85 11.53
N ALA A 76 13.01 -4.80 11.18
CA ALA A 76 13.24 -3.43 11.65
C ALA A 76 13.16 -3.33 13.20
N LYS A 77 12.28 -4.11 13.85
CA LYS A 77 12.23 -4.20 15.32
C LYS A 77 13.54 -4.72 15.92
N GLY A 78 14.18 -5.70 15.29
CA GLY A 78 15.48 -6.21 15.73
C GLY A 78 16.59 -5.15 15.63
N TYR A 79 16.62 -4.41 14.52
CA TYR A 79 17.54 -3.27 14.37
C TYR A 79 17.29 -2.20 15.43
N PHE A 80 16.03 -1.82 15.67
CA PHE A 80 15.67 -0.84 16.69
C PHE A 80 16.11 -1.27 18.10
N HIS A 81 15.91 -2.54 18.46
CA HIS A 81 16.34 -3.06 19.76
C HIS A 81 17.87 -2.94 19.94
N ALA A 82 18.63 -3.37 18.94
CA ALA A 82 20.10 -3.25 18.98
C ALA A 82 20.55 -1.77 19.06
N LEU A 83 19.83 -0.88 18.36
CA LEU A 83 20.12 0.55 18.35
C LEU A 83 19.89 1.18 19.73
N VAL A 84 18.78 0.86 20.40
CA VAL A 84 18.48 1.35 21.76
C VAL A 84 19.51 0.82 22.76
N GLN A 85 19.81 -0.48 22.72
CA GLN A 85 20.80 -1.09 23.60
C GLN A 85 22.19 -0.44 23.45
N MET A 86 22.62 -0.15 22.22
CA MET A 86 23.87 0.58 21.98
C MET A 86 23.81 2.03 22.49
N GLY A 87 22.66 2.69 22.36
CA GLY A 87 22.42 4.04 22.90
C GLY A 87 22.57 4.09 24.42
N GLU A 88 22.03 3.11 25.12
CA GLU A 88 22.15 2.95 26.57
C GLU A 88 23.62 2.78 26.99
N VAL A 89 24.33 1.84 26.37
CA VAL A 89 25.76 1.58 26.66
C VAL A 89 26.61 2.84 26.41
N ALA A 90 26.36 3.57 25.32
CA ALA A 90 27.08 4.80 25.01
C ALA A 90 26.75 5.93 26.01
N SER A 91 25.49 6.07 26.39
CA SER A 91 25.01 7.07 27.35
C SER A 91 25.55 6.86 28.77
N ASP A 92 25.76 5.60 29.18
CA ASP A 92 26.34 5.27 30.48
C ASP A 92 27.87 5.45 30.51
N SER A 93 28.51 5.58 29.34
CA SER A 93 29.95 5.77 29.26
C SER A 93 30.37 7.21 29.61
N GLN A 94 31.54 7.34 30.23
CA GLN A 94 32.06 8.63 30.69
C GLN A 94 32.63 9.52 29.55
N GLY A 95 32.68 9.00 28.31
CA GLY A 95 33.28 9.68 27.15
C GLY A 95 32.50 9.59 25.83
N ALA A 96 31.37 8.86 25.78
CA ALA A 96 30.55 8.71 24.56
C ALA A 96 29.07 9.09 24.77
N LYS A 97 28.77 9.93 25.77
CA LYS A 97 27.40 10.41 26.02
C LYS A 97 26.74 11.07 24.81
N GLU A 98 27.46 11.94 24.10
CA GLU A 98 26.98 12.59 22.88
C GLU A 98 26.63 11.55 21.78
N LEU A 99 27.39 10.45 21.70
CA LEU A 99 27.08 9.35 20.79
C LEU A 99 25.80 8.62 21.20
N GLY A 100 25.57 8.43 22.49
CA GLY A 100 24.31 7.90 23.02
C GLY A 100 23.11 8.75 22.60
N GLU A 101 23.21 10.08 22.69
CA GLU A 101 22.17 11.00 22.23
C GLU A 101 21.89 10.86 20.73
N VAL A 102 22.94 10.76 19.90
CA VAL A 102 22.79 10.52 18.45
C VAL A 102 22.08 9.19 18.17
N LEU A 103 22.43 8.11 18.87
CA LEU A 103 21.79 6.81 18.71
C LEU A 103 20.31 6.85 19.10
N PHE A 104 19.95 7.58 20.16
CA PHE A 104 18.55 7.80 20.52
C PHE A 104 17.79 8.65 19.49
N GLN A 105 18.43 9.67 18.91
CA GLN A 105 17.83 10.43 17.80
C GLN A 105 17.56 9.53 16.58
N MET A 106 18.51 8.64 16.24
CA MET A 106 18.32 7.64 15.19
C MET A 106 17.16 6.69 15.52
N ALA A 107 17.03 6.25 16.78
CA ALA A 107 15.94 5.42 17.24
C ALA A 107 14.58 6.12 17.08
N GLU A 108 14.49 7.40 17.42
CA GLU A 108 13.26 8.19 17.24
C GLU A 108 12.90 8.43 15.76
N VAL A 109 13.89 8.59 14.88
CA VAL A 109 13.65 8.63 13.43
C VAL A 109 13.13 7.29 12.93
N HIS A 110 13.76 6.18 13.35
CA HIS A 110 13.34 4.83 13.01
C HIS A 110 11.91 4.54 13.49
N ARG A 111 11.56 4.93 14.72
CA ARG A 111 10.21 4.78 15.28
C ARG A 111 9.16 5.51 14.44
N ARG A 112 9.44 6.72 13.99
CA ARG A 112 8.54 7.50 13.12
C ARG A 112 8.32 6.83 11.76
N ILE A 113 9.40 6.35 11.13
CA ILE A 113 9.31 5.60 9.87
C ILE A 113 8.45 4.34 10.06
N GLN A 114 8.66 3.61 11.16
CA GLN A 114 7.94 2.39 11.47
C GLN A 114 6.44 2.63 11.66
N ILE A 115 6.05 3.68 12.39
CA ILE A 115 4.64 4.05 12.58
C ILE A 115 3.97 4.38 11.24
N GLN A 116 4.61 5.19 10.40
CA GLN A 116 4.08 5.56 9.09
C GLN A 116 3.90 4.33 8.18
N LEU A 117 4.85 3.39 8.21
CA LEU A 117 4.77 2.15 7.45
C LEU A 117 3.58 1.30 7.92
N GLU A 118 3.36 1.19 9.23
CA GLU A 118 2.24 0.43 9.82
C GLU A 118 0.88 1.05 9.49
N GLU A 119 0.77 2.37 9.53
CA GLU A 119 -0.45 3.09 9.12
C GLU A 119 -0.77 2.90 7.64
N MET A 120 0.26 2.98 6.78
CA MET A 120 0.13 2.73 5.34
C MET A 120 -0.31 1.28 5.07
N LEU A 121 0.28 0.31 5.76
CA LEU A 121 -0.09 -1.11 5.67
C LEU A 121 -1.54 -1.36 6.07
N LYS A 122 -2.01 -0.77 7.18
CA LYS A 122 -3.40 -0.85 7.61
C LYS A 122 -4.34 -0.28 6.56
N SER A 123 -4.00 0.87 5.98
CA SER A 123 -4.81 1.50 4.93
C SER A 123 -4.86 0.65 3.67
N PHE A 124 -3.70 0.08 3.26
CA PHE A 124 -3.62 -0.85 2.13
C PHE A 124 -4.50 -2.10 2.33
N HIS A 125 -4.47 -2.70 3.52
CA HIS A 125 -5.30 -3.87 3.82
C HIS A 125 -6.80 -3.54 3.88
N ASN A 126 -7.17 -2.50 4.63
CA ASN A 126 -8.57 -2.20 4.93
C ASN A 126 -9.30 -1.55 3.75
N GLU A 127 -8.65 -0.62 3.06
CA GLU A 127 -9.32 0.17 2.01
C GLU A 127 -9.17 -0.45 0.62
N LEU A 128 -8.07 -1.16 0.36
CA LEU A 128 -7.82 -1.75 -0.97
C LEU A 128 -8.07 -3.25 -0.98
N LEU A 129 -7.33 -4.04 -0.20
CA LEU A 129 -7.45 -5.51 -0.28
C LEU A 129 -8.84 -5.99 0.12
N THR A 130 -9.36 -5.52 1.25
CA THR A 130 -10.68 -5.94 1.76
C THR A 130 -11.81 -5.58 0.79
N GLU A 131 -11.79 -4.37 0.22
CA GLU A 131 -12.83 -3.94 -0.72
C GLU A 131 -12.75 -4.70 -2.06
N LEU A 132 -11.53 -4.98 -2.55
CA LEU A 132 -11.32 -5.82 -3.72
C LEU A 132 -11.81 -7.26 -3.48
N GLU A 133 -11.55 -7.82 -2.31
CA GLU A 133 -12.03 -9.16 -1.94
C GLU A 133 -13.55 -9.25 -1.89
N LYS A 134 -14.22 -8.28 -1.26
CA LYS A 134 -15.69 -8.21 -1.24
C LYS A 134 -16.25 -8.16 -2.66
N LYS A 135 -15.66 -7.33 -3.54
CA LYS A 135 -16.11 -7.19 -4.94
C LYS A 135 -16.02 -8.52 -5.68
N VAL A 136 -14.89 -9.23 -5.55
CA VAL A 136 -14.66 -10.54 -6.17
C VAL A 136 -15.61 -11.62 -5.63
N GLN A 137 -15.95 -11.58 -4.34
CA GLN A 137 -16.89 -12.52 -3.73
C GLN A 137 -18.34 -12.24 -4.16
N MET A 138 -18.75 -10.98 -4.22
CA MET A 138 -20.10 -10.62 -4.68
C MET A 138 -20.35 -11.01 -6.14
N ASP A 139 -19.37 -10.82 -7.02
CA ASP A 139 -19.47 -11.27 -8.42
C ASP A 139 -19.62 -12.81 -8.54
N ARG A 140 -19.16 -13.58 -7.55
CA ARG A 140 -19.38 -15.03 -7.50
C ARG A 140 -20.82 -15.38 -7.15
N HIS A 141 -21.44 -14.59 -6.28
CA HIS A 141 -22.80 -14.83 -5.77
C HIS A 141 -23.89 -14.31 -6.70
N SER A 142 -23.65 -13.25 -7.47
CA SER A 142 -24.56 -12.82 -8.54
C SER A 142 -24.65 -13.88 -9.63
N VAL A 143 -23.51 -14.38 -10.09
CA VAL A 143 -23.42 -15.43 -11.11
C VAL A 143 -24.10 -16.74 -10.68
N LEU A 144 -23.90 -17.18 -9.44
CA LEU A 144 -24.53 -18.40 -8.91
C LEU A 144 -26.06 -18.29 -8.79
N ARG A 145 -26.59 -17.06 -8.63
CA ARG A 145 -28.03 -16.82 -8.55
C ARG A 145 -28.69 -16.85 -9.92
N ASP A 146 -27.97 -16.45 -10.96
CA ASP A 146 -28.44 -16.48 -12.36
C ASP A 146 -28.33 -17.87 -13.00
N THR A 147 -27.71 -18.85 -12.31
CA THR A 147 -27.55 -20.24 -12.80
C THR A 147 -28.44 -21.28 -12.11
N LEU A 148 -29.24 -20.88 -11.12
CA LEU A 148 -30.28 -21.76 -10.57
C LEU A 148 -31.58 -21.56 -11.36
N PRO A 149 -32.08 -22.59 -12.08
CA PRO A 149 -33.42 -22.50 -12.62
C PRO A 149 -34.39 -22.46 -11.42
N VAL A 150 -35.30 -21.50 -11.44
CA VAL A 150 -36.50 -21.55 -10.60
C VAL A 150 -37.27 -22.80 -11.03
N VAL A 151 -37.12 -23.90 -10.28
CA VAL A 151 -37.99 -25.08 -10.29
C VAL A 151 -38.17 -25.54 -8.85
#